data_AF-A0A5J5LG29-F1
#
_entry.id   AF-A0A5J5LG29-F1
#
_cell.length_a   1.000
_cell.length_b   1.000
_cell.length_c   1.000
_cell.angle_alpha   90.00
_cell.angle_beta   90.00
_cell.angle_gamma   90.00
#
_symmetry.space_group_name_H-M   'P 1'
#
loop_
_entity.id
_entity.type
_entity.pdbx_description
1 polymer ?
#
loop_
_entity_poly.entity_id
_entity_poly.type
_entity_poly.pdbx_seq_one_letter_code
_entity_poly.pdbx_strand_id
1 'polypeptide(L)'
;MGLVRLHIQTTAARIAPVTLELGGKSPLVVFPDADVETAVDAATAGVYYSTGETCDALSRAIVHEDIHDEFVDRLMTRAESFTLGDPALPCPMKHTVLI
;
A
#
# COMPACT_ATOMS: atom_id res chain seq x y z
N MET A 1 0.23 -11.12 -15.34
CA MET A 1 0.74 -12.51 -15.16
C MET A 1 1.41 -13.12 -16.41
N GLY A 2 1.20 -12.64 -17.64
CA GLY A 2 1.81 -13.25 -18.84
C GLY A 2 3.34 -13.18 -18.92
N LEU A 3 3.94 -12.04 -18.52
CA LEU A 3 5.39 -11.83 -18.61
C LEU A 3 6.20 -12.78 -17.71
N VAL A 4 5.80 -12.94 -16.45
CA VAL A 4 6.45 -13.83 -15.48
C VAL A 4 6.44 -15.27 -16.00
N ARG A 5 5.29 -15.73 -16.50
CA ARG A 5 5.16 -17.08 -17.03
C ARG A 5 6.06 -17.31 -18.24
N LEU A 6 6.12 -16.33 -19.16
CA LEU A 6 7.03 -16.39 -20.31
C LEU A 6 8.50 -16.42 -19.87
N HIS A 7 8.87 -15.61 -18.88
CA HIS A 7 10.23 -15.58 -18.34
C HIS A 7 10.62 -16.94 -17.75
N ILE A 8 9.78 -17.50 -16.87
CA ILE A 8 9.99 -18.83 -16.28
C ILE A 8 10.11 -19.91 -17.35
N GLN A 9 9.26 -19.90 -18.38
CA GLN A 9 9.34 -20.87 -19.48
C GLN A 9 10.66 -20.78 -20.24
N THR A 10 11.12 -19.55 -20.50
CA THR A 10 12.35 -19.30 -21.25
C THR A 10 13.59 -19.70 -20.46
N THR A 11 13.63 -19.42 -19.15
CA THR A 11 14.76 -19.77 -18.29
C THR A 11 14.80 -21.25 -17.96
N ALA A 12 13.65 -21.90 -17.77
CA ALA A 12 13.54 -23.35 -17.60
C ALA A 12 14.10 -24.13 -18.80
N ALA A 13 13.84 -23.69 -20.03
CA ALA A 13 14.38 -24.31 -21.25
C ALA A 13 15.91 -24.30 -21.33
N ARG A 14 16.58 -23.47 -20.50
CA ARG A 14 18.03 -23.29 -20.48
C ARG A 14 18.67 -23.67 -19.15
N ILE A 15 17.88 -24.17 -18.18
CA ILE A 15 18.32 -24.49 -16.81
C ILE A 15 19.02 -23.26 -16.17
N ALA A 16 18.52 -22.06 -16.46
CA ALA A 16 19.06 -20.84 -15.89
C ALA A 16 18.46 -20.60 -14.49
N PRO A 17 19.28 -20.28 -13.47
CA PRO A 17 18.77 -19.88 -12.16
C PRO A 17 18.02 -18.55 -12.25
N VAL A 18 16.97 -18.38 -11.44
CA VAL A 18 16.15 -17.17 -11.39
C VAL A 18 15.75 -16.79 -9.96
N THR A 19 15.62 -15.49 -9.72
CA THR A 19 15.01 -14.87 -8.53
C THR A 19 13.92 -13.92 -9.02
N LEU A 20 12.75 -13.91 -8.39
CA LEU A 20 11.58 -13.18 -8.85
C LEU A 20 10.90 -12.44 -7.69
N GLU A 21 10.74 -11.13 -7.82
CA GLU A 21 9.98 -10.26 -6.90
C GLU A 21 8.76 -9.71 -7.66
N LEU A 22 7.55 -10.17 -7.32
CA LEU A 22 6.37 -10.06 -8.20
C LEU A 22 5.25 -9.18 -7.63
N GLY A 23 5.56 -8.37 -6.63
CA GLY A 23 4.59 -7.57 -5.89
C GLY A 23 3.72 -8.40 -4.95
N GLY A 24 2.77 -7.72 -4.29
CA GLY A 24 1.88 -8.33 -3.32
C GLY A 24 0.49 -7.69 -3.26
N LYS A 25 -0.33 -8.26 -2.38
CA LYS A 25 -1.58 -7.66 -1.88
C LYS A 25 -1.46 -7.62 -0.36
N SER A 26 -0.55 -6.79 0.13
CA SER A 26 -0.14 -6.79 1.53
C SER A 26 -1.29 -6.37 2.46
N PRO A 27 -1.60 -7.18 3.48
CA PRO A 27 -2.68 -6.87 4.41
C PRO A 27 -2.21 -5.99 5.58
N LEU A 28 -3.09 -5.10 6.03
CA LEU A 28 -3.07 -4.51 7.37
C LEU A 28 -4.22 -5.14 8.16
N VAL A 29 -3.94 -5.81 9.28
CA VAL A 29 -4.96 -6.44 10.13
C VAL A 29 -5.11 -5.62 11.40
N VAL A 30 -6.33 -5.15 11.71
CA VAL A 30 -6.61 -4.27 12.84
C VAL A 30 -7.61 -4.95 13.78
N PHE A 31 -7.17 -5.23 15.00
CA PHE A 31 -7.95 -5.84 16.07
C PHE A 31 -8.72 -4.77 16.86
N PRO A 32 -9.79 -5.14 17.60
CA PRO A 32 -10.66 -4.17 18.26
C PRO A 32 -9.99 -3.47 19.46
N ASP A 33 -8.88 -3.99 19.96
CA ASP A 33 -8.05 -3.38 21.00
C ASP A 33 -6.95 -2.46 20.46
N ALA A 34 -6.84 -2.32 19.14
CA ALA A 34 -5.89 -1.41 18.52
C ALA A 34 -6.32 0.06 18.69
N ASP A 35 -5.33 0.95 18.83
CA ASP A 35 -5.55 2.38 18.70
C ASP A 35 -5.91 2.73 17.26
N VAL A 36 -7.15 3.20 17.04
CA VAL A 36 -7.71 3.42 15.69
C VAL A 36 -6.95 4.52 14.95
N GLU A 37 -6.52 5.59 15.63
CA GLU A 37 -5.75 6.66 14.98
C GLU A 37 -4.40 6.15 14.48
N THR A 38 -3.68 5.38 15.30
CA THR A 38 -2.42 4.74 14.90
C THR A 38 -2.64 3.78 13.74
N ALA A 39 -3.74 3.04 13.73
CA ALA A 39 -4.07 2.14 12.63
C ALA A 39 -4.36 2.90 11.33
N VAL A 40 -5.05 4.05 11.39
CA VAL A 40 -5.32 4.92 10.23
C VAL A 40 -4.04 5.57 9.73
N ASP A 41 -3.15 6.01 10.62
CA ASP A 41 -1.82 6.53 10.27
C ASP A 41 -1.00 5.46 9.52
N ALA A 42 -0.97 4.23 10.04
CA ALA A 42 -0.29 3.12 9.39
C ALA A 42 -0.90 2.78 8.02
N ALA A 43 -2.24 2.75 7.93
CA ALA A 43 -2.94 2.47 6.68
C ALA A 43 -2.62 3.53 5.61
N THR A 44 -2.73 4.81 5.96
CA THR A 44 -2.49 5.91 5.02
C THR A 44 -1.03 6.02 4.61
N ALA A 45 -0.10 5.91 5.55
CA ALA A 45 1.33 5.87 5.22
C ALA A 45 1.66 4.66 4.33
N GLY A 46 1.12 3.49 4.64
CA GLY A 46 1.44 2.27 3.91
C GLY A 46 0.80 2.14 2.52
N VAL A 47 -0.35 2.79 2.28
CA VAL A 47 -1.04 2.71 0.99
C VAL A 47 -0.77 3.89 0.07
N TYR A 48 -0.49 5.08 0.61
CA TYR A 48 -0.26 6.29 -0.20
C TYR A 48 1.21 6.67 -0.35
N TYR A 49 2.13 5.99 0.35
CA TYR A 49 3.56 6.15 0.11
C TYR A 49 3.91 5.84 -1.35
N SER A 50 4.67 6.72 -1.99
CA SER A 50 4.97 6.68 -3.42
C SER A 50 3.73 6.46 -4.29
N THR A 51 2.60 7.09 -3.94
CA THR A 51 1.33 6.94 -4.65
C THR A 51 0.81 5.49 -4.69
N GLY A 52 1.25 4.66 -3.74
CA GLY A 52 0.92 3.24 -3.67
C GLY A 52 1.69 2.37 -4.66
N GLU A 53 2.68 2.92 -5.37
CA GLU A 53 3.54 2.20 -6.31
C GLU A 53 4.67 1.43 -5.60
N THR A 54 4.32 0.74 -4.52
CA THR A 54 5.26 -0.02 -3.70
C THR A 54 4.84 -1.49 -3.66
N CYS A 55 5.79 -2.42 -3.80
CA CYS A 55 5.50 -3.86 -3.90
C CYS A 55 4.82 -4.43 -2.65
N ASP A 56 5.05 -3.80 -1.50
CA ASP A 56 4.54 -4.15 -0.18
C ASP A 56 3.46 -3.19 0.33
N ALA A 57 2.94 -2.30 -0.52
CA ALA A 57 1.90 -1.33 -0.16
C ALA A 57 0.73 -2.01 0.57
N LEU A 58 0.28 -1.40 1.66
CA LEU A 58 -0.82 -1.89 2.52
C LEU A 58 -2.20 -1.75 1.85
N SER A 59 -2.33 -2.38 0.69
CA SER A 59 -3.44 -2.26 -0.26
C SER A 59 -4.67 -3.09 0.14
N ARG A 60 -4.68 -3.66 1.35
CA ARG A 60 -5.81 -4.39 1.91
C ARG A 60 -5.90 -4.22 3.43
N ALA A 61 -6.79 -3.36 3.91
CA ALA A 61 -7.15 -3.34 5.32
C ALA A 61 -8.15 -4.46 5.64
N ILE A 62 -7.94 -5.17 6.75
CA ILE A 62 -8.81 -6.19 7.32
C ILE A 62 -9.07 -5.75 8.76
N VAL A 63 -10.26 -5.23 9.03
CA VAL A 63 -10.58 -4.55 10.28
C VAL A 63 -11.65 -5.34 11.02
N HIS A 64 -11.50 -5.49 12.33
CA HIS A 64 -12.49 -6.14 13.17
C HIS A 64 -13.82 -5.37 13.12
N GLU A 65 -14.94 -6.10 13.11
CA GLU A 65 -16.28 -5.52 12.92
C GLU A 65 -16.62 -4.44 13.97
N ASP A 66 -16.23 -4.64 15.23
CA ASP A 66 -16.46 -3.69 16.33
C ASP A 66 -15.88 -2.28 16.12
N ILE A 67 -14.84 -2.14 15.29
CA ILE A 67 -14.15 -0.85 15.04
C ILE A 67 -14.15 -0.47 13.56
N HIS A 68 -14.83 -1.25 12.70
CA HIS A 68 -14.79 -1.10 11.25
C HIS A 68 -15.24 0.29 10.81
N ASP A 69 -16.42 0.71 11.22
CA ASP A 69 -17.02 1.97 10.74
C ASP A 69 -16.22 3.18 11.21
N GLU A 70 -15.77 3.17 12.47
CA GLU A 70 -14.90 4.21 13.02
C GLU A 70 -13.58 4.32 12.26
N PHE A 71 -12.94 3.18 11.97
CA PHE A 71 -11.71 3.15 11.19
C PHE A 71 -11.92 3.70 9.77
N VAL A 72 -13.01 3.30 9.11
CA VAL A 72 -13.33 3.74 7.74
C VAL A 72 -13.57 5.24 7.68
N ASP A 73 -14.37 5.79 8.60
CA ASP A 73 -14.68 7.23 8.64
C ASP A 73 -13.41 8.08 8.86
N ARG A 74 -12.56 7.66 9.80
CA ARG A 74 -11.26 8.33 10.07
C ARG A 74 -10.31 8.18 8.88
N LEU A 75 -10.25 7.01 8.24
CA LEU A 75 -9.43 6.77 7.05
C LEU A 75 -9.88 7.66 5.87
N MET A 76 -11.18 7.80 5.63
CA MET A 76 -11.71 8.68 4.59
C MET A 76 -11.33 10.14 4.86
N THR A 77 -11.57 10.61 6.09
CA THR A 77 -11.21 11.96 6.52
C THR A 77 -9.71 12.23 6.28
N ARG A 78 -8.86 11.24 6.59
CA ARG A 78 -7.43 11.36 6.36
C ARG A 78 -7.08 11.38 4.88
N ALA A 79 -7.67 10.50 4.07
CA ALA A 79 -7.44 10.43 2.64
C ALA A 79 -7.80 11.76 1.94
N GLU A 80 -8.92 12.39 2.31
CA GLU A 80 -9.35 13.69 1.79
C GLU A 80 -8.41 14.86 2.14
N SER A 81 -7.62 14.71 3.22
CA SER A 81 -6.64 15.72 3.61
C SER A 81 -5.37 15.73 2.74
N PHE A 82 -5.15 14.69 1.93
CA PHE A 82 -3.96 14.62 1.08
C PHE A 82 -4.07 15.56 -0.12
N THR A 83 -2.99 16.26 -0.42
CA THR A 83 -2.83 17.07 -1.63
C THR A 83 -1.91 16.38 -2.61
N LEU A 84 -2.25 16.34 -3.89
CA LEU A 84 -1.32 15.89 -4.93
C LEU A 84 -0.33 17.01 -5.25
N GLY A 85 0.96 16.68 -5.32
CA GLY A 85 2.03 17.66 -5.56
C GLY A 85 3.06 17.19 -6.58
N ASP A 86 3.78 18.15 -7.16
CA ASP A 86 4.91 17.91 -8.07
C ASP A 86 6.14 17.45 -7.26
N PRO A 87 6.71 16.26 -7.52
CA PRO A 87 7.89 15.74 -6.82
C PRO A 87 9.15 16.57 -7.03
N ALA A 88 9.21 17.41 -8.07
CA ALA A 88 10.34 18.29 -8.32
C ALA A 88 10.33 19.55 -7.44
N LEU A 89 9.22 19.84 -6.75
CA LEU A 89 9.08 21.00 -5.87
C LEU A 89 9.24 20.63 -4.39
N PRO A 90 9.66 21.57 -3.52
CA PRO A 90 9.69 21.34 -2.08
C PRO A 90 8.32 20.93 -1.57
N CYS A 91 8.26 19.82 -0.83
CA CYS A 91 7.02 19.29 -0.27
C CYS A 91 6.37 20.33 0.67
N PRO A 92 5.21 20.91 0.32
CA PRO A 92 4.66 22.05 1.05
C PRO A 92 3.93 21.62 2.34
N MET A 93 3.56 20.34 2.50
CA MET A 93 2.81 19.83 3.65
C MET A 93 3.16 18.38 4.01
N LYS A 94 2.88 17.97 5.25
CA LYS A 94 3.09 16.57 5.70
C LYS A 94 2.21 15.53 4.97
N HIS A 95 1.10 15.95 4.36
CA HIS A 95 0.15 15.08 3.64
C HIS A 95 0.14 15.40 2.15
N THR A 96 1.31 15.40 1.50
CA THR A 96 1.41 15.52 0.05
C THR A 96 1.75 14.15 -0.55
N VAL A 97 0.91 13.64 -1.44
CA VAL A 97 1.26 12.50 -2.30
C VAL A 97 1.91 13.08 -3.54
N LEU A 98 3.14 12.64 -3.82
CA LEU A 98 3.91 13.11 -4.97
C LEU A 98 3.64 12.19 -6.17
N ILE A 99 3.21 12.77 -7.30
CA ILE A 99 2.85 12.07 -8.53
C ILE A 99 3.95 12.18 -9.59
#